data_AF-F4X2Y5-F1
#
_entry.id   AF-F4X2Y5-F1
#
_cell.length_a   1.000
_cell.length_b   1.000
_cell.length_c   1.000
_cell.angle_alpha   90.00
_cell.angle_beta   90.00
_cell.angle_gamma   90.00
#
_symmetry.space_group_name_H-M   'P 1'
#
loop_
_entity.id
_entity.type
_entity.pdbx_description
1 polymer ?
#
loop_
_entity_poly.entity_id
_entity_poly.type
_entity_poly.pdbx_seq_one_letter_code
_entity_poly.pdbx_strand_id
1 'polypeptide(L)'
;MAKKKVLYHHDNAPSHTFLKAMVKLDQLRFKLVAHPPYSPDLAPSDYYLFSNLKRWLQGRRFTSNEEVIAETEAYFEGLDVPYYRKGIEMLENRYTKCIALEGQLC
;
A
#
# COMPACT_ATOMS: atom_id res chain seq x y z
N MET A 1 12.57 -18.64 -19.87
CA MET A 1 11.51 -17.65 -19.58
C MET A 1 12.12 -16.45 -18.87
N ALA A 2 12.00 -15.24 -19.40
CA ALA A 2 12.51 -14.05 -18.72
C ALA A 2 11.67 -13.78 -17.46
N LYS A 3 12.31 -13.63 -16.29
CA LYS A 3 11.62 -13.20 -15.07
C LYS A 3 11.08 -11.79 -15.30
N LYS A 4 9.76 -11.60 -15.16
CA LYS A 4 9.14 -10.27 -15.22
C LYS A 4 9.73 -9.40 -14.10
N LYS A 5 10.04 -8.15 -14.42
CA LYS A 5 10.55 -7.18 -13.45
C LYS A 5 9.43 -6.84 -12.47
N VAL A 6 9.71 -6.89 -11.16
CA VAL A 6 8.77 -6.47 -10.12
C VAL A 6 8.81 -4.95 -10.00
N LEU A 7 7.64 -4.32 -10.02
CA LEU A 7 7.47 -2.91 -9.67
C LEU A 7 7.17 -2.82 -8.18
N TYR A 8 7.91 -2.00 -7.46
CA TYR A 8 7.78 -1.82 -6.01
C TYR A 8 7.32 -0.41 -5.72
N HIS A 9 6.23 -0.27 -4.96
CA HIS A 9 5.62 1.01 -4.62
C HIS A 9 5.59 1.16 -3.09
N HIS A 10 6.10 2.28 -2.58
CA HIS A 10 6.02 2.68 -1.18
C HIS A 10 6.06 4.20 -1.07
N ASP A 11 5.74 4.73 0.10
CA ASP A 11 5.78 6.16 0.40
C ASP A 11 7.21 6.67 0.64
N ASN A 12 7.35 7.99 0.78
CA ASN A 12 8.66 8.65 0.92
C ASN A 12 9.19 8.72 2.37
N ALA A 13 8.74 7.82 3.26
CA ALA A 13 9.23 7.79 4.63
C ALA A 13 10.78 7.70 4.68
N PRO A 14 11.46 8.37 5.62
CA PRO A 14 12.93 8.38 5.68
C PRO A 14 13.56 6.99 5.74
N SER A 15 12.90 6.03 6.40
CA SER A 15 13.33 4.63 6.45
C SER A 15 13.33 3.95 5.09
N HIS A 16 12.41 4.34 4.19
CA HIS A 16 12.27 3.76 2.86
C HIS A 16 13.20 4.40 1.83
N THR A 17 13.53 5.67 2.00
CA THR A 17 14.47 6.39 1.11
C THR A 17 15.94 6.24 1.54
N PHE A 18 16.18 5.65 2.71
CA PHE A 18 17.53 5.41 3.22
C PHE A 18 18.35 4.50 2.30
N LEU A 19 19.66 4.78 2.20
CA LEU A 19 20.59 4.08 1.29
C LEU A 19 20.51 2.55 1.41
N LYS A 20 20.42 2.02 2.63
CA LYS A 20 20.37 0.56 2.85
C LYS A 20 19.12 -0.08 2.24
N ALA A 21 17.97 0.61 2.30
CA ALA A 21 16.73 0.14 1.68
C ALA A 21 16.84 0.17 0.16
N MET A 22 17.34 1.29 -0.40
CA MET A 22 17.52 1.46 -1.84
C MET A 22 18.50 0.44 -2.45
N VAL A 23 19.65 0.20 -1.79
CA VAL A 23 20.61 -0.82 -2.19
C VAL A 23 19.96 -2.21 -2.18
N LYS A 24 19.11 -2.51 -1.20
CA LYS A 24 18.43 -3.80 -1.12
C LYS A 24 17.43 -3.98 -2.26
N LEU A 25 16.68 -2.94 -2.64
CA LEU A 25 15.77 -3.00 -3.79
C LEU A 25 16.51 -3.27 -5.10
N ASP A 26 17.68 -2.65 -5.29
CA ASP A 26 18.53 -2.90 -6.46
C ASP A 26 19.05 -4.34 -6.51
N GLN A 27 19.55 -4.87 -5.39
CA GLN A 27 19.98 -6.27 -5.27
C GLN A 27 18.86 -7.27 -5.61
N LEU A 28 17.61 -6.95 -5.20
CA LEU A 28 16.42 -7.74 -5.51
C LEU A 28 15.91 -7.52 -6.94
N ARG A 29 16.48 -6.56 -7.68
CA ARG A 29 16.10 -6.14 -9.03
C ARG A 29 14.68 -5.59 -9.12
N PHE A 30 14.19 -5.00 -8.03
CA PHE A 30 12.88 -4.35 -7.97
C PHE A 30 13.00 -2.95 -8.56
N LYS A 31 12.06 -2.56 -9.42
CA LYS A 31 11.99 -1.18 -9.92
C LYS A 31 11.12 -0.37 -8.97
N LEU A 32 11.70 0.61 -8.30
CA LEU A 32 10.92 1.57 -7.54
C LEU A 32 10.00 2.38 -8.46
N VAL A 33 8.73 2.48 -8.09
CA VAL A 33 7.74 3.36 -8.71
C VAL A 33 7.82 4.72 -8.03
N ALA A 34 7.80 5.80 -8.81
CA ALA A 34 7.83 7.15 -8.25
C ALA A 34 6.56 7.42 -7.44
N HIS A 35 6.74 7.99 -6.25
CA HIS A 35 5.64 8.37 -5.36
C HIS A 35 5.80 9.85 -4.97
N PRO A 36 4.79 10.71 -5.18
CA PRO A 36 4.86 12.11 -4.77
C PRO A 36 4.83 12.25 -3.23
N PRO A 37 5.45 13.30 -2.66
CA PRO A 37 5.37 13.57 -1.23
C PRO A 37 3.93 13.83 -0.77
N TYR A 38 3.60 13.39 0.44
CA TYR A 38 2.31 13.64 1.12
C TYR A 38 1.08 13.13 0.36
N SER A 39 1.21 12.06 -0.43
CA SER A 39 0.11 11.58 -1.26
C SER A 39 -0.45 10.20 -0.86
N PRO A 40 -1.07 10.08 0.33
CA PRO A 40 -1.68 8.82 0.77
C PRO A 40 -2.82 8.38 -0.17
N ASP A 41 -3.44 9.32 -0.88
CA ASP A 41 -4.48 9.00 -1.88
C ASP A 41 -3.95 8.24 -3.10
N LEU A 42 -2.62 8.20 -3.28
CA LEU A 42 -1.95 7.43 -4.32
C LEU A 42 -1.27 6.16 -3.78
N ALA A 43 -1.46 5.82 -2.51
CA ALA A 43 -0.94 4.59 -1.91
C ALA A 43 -2.06 3.56 -1.70
N PRO A 44 -2.10 2.44 -2.46
CA PRO A 44 -3.15 1.43 -2.33
C PRO A 44 -3.29 0.85 -0.92
N SER A 45 -2.19 0.74 -0.19
CA SER A 45 -2.20 0.32 1.21
C SER A 45 -3.01 1.29 2.08
N ASP A 46 -2.87 2.60 1.88
CA ASP A 46 -3.53 3.61 2.71
C ASP A 46 -5.01 3.78 2.34
N TYR A 47 -5.29 4.03 1.05
CA TYR A 47 -6.65 4.38 0.63
C TYR A 47 -7.61 3.20 0.52
N TYR A 48 -7.09 1.97 0.42
CA TYR A 48 -7.92 0.77 0.22
C TYR A 48 -7.71 -0.24 1.34
N LEU A 49 -6.48 -0.75 1.51
CA LEU A 49 -6.23 -1.87 2.42
C LEU A 49 -6.48 -1.50 3.89
N PHE A 50 -5.76 -0.50 4.39
CA PHE A 50 -5.85 -0.03 5.77
C PHE A 50 -7.15 0.72 6.03
N SER A 51 -7.70 1.41 5.04
CA SER A 51 -9.02 2.03 5.16
C SER A 51 -10.11 1.00 5.47
N ASN A 52 -10.10 -0.16 4.80
CA ASN A 52 -11.05 -1.23 5.08
C ASN A 52 -10.72 -2.00 6.37
N LEU A 53 -9.44 -2.24 6.68
CA LEU A 53 -9.03 -2.85 7.95
C LEU A 53 -9.45 -1.99 9.16
N LYS A 54 -9.30 -0.65 9.08
CA LYS A 54 -9.76 0.26 10.13
C LYS A 54 -11.26 0.15 10.38
N ARG A 55 -12.07 -0.01 9.32
CA ARG A 55 -13.51 -0.24 9.43
C ARG A 55 -13.82 -1.59 10.09
N TRP A 56 -13.07 -2.64 9.75
CA TRP A 56 -13.20 -3.96 10.35
C TRP A 56 -12.91 -3.97 11.86
N LEU A 57 -11.87 -3.25 12.27
CA LEU A 57 -11.43 -3.14 13.65
C LEU A 57 -12.22 -2.10 14.46
N GLN A 58 -13.08 -1.31 13.81
CA GLN A 58 -13.77 -0.18 14.42
C GLN A 58 -14.63 -0.64 15.60
N GLY A 59 -14.49 0.04 16.75
CA GLY A 59 -15.28 -0.21 17.95
C GLY A 59 -14.84 -1.45 18.75
N ARG A 60 -13.86 -2.22 18.28
CA ARG A 60 -13.30 -3.35 19.02
C ARG A 60 -12.28 -2.85 20.04
N ARG A 61 -12.26 -3.49 21.21
CA ARG A 61 -11.23 -3.30 22.24
C ARG A 61 -10.50 -4.62 22.41
N PHE A 62 -9.18 -4.55 22.35
CA PHE A 62 -8.31 -5.70 22.55
C PHE A 62 -7.57 -5.53 23.87
N THR A 63 -7.33 -6.62 24.58
CA THR A 63 -6.64 -6.63 25.88
C THR A 63 -5.18 -7.07 25.77
N SER A 64 -4.77 -7.62 24.62
CA SER A 64 -3.39 -8.00 24.33
C SER A 64 -3.03 -7.81 22.86
N ASN A 65 -1.73 -7.89 22.55
CA ASN A 65 -1.24 -7.83 21.17
C ASN A 65 -1.64 -9.08 20.38
N GLU A 66 -1.68 -10.24 21.04
CA GLU A 66 -2.05 -11.52 20.43
C GLU A 66 -3.49 -11.48 19.90
N GLU A 67 -4.41 -10.84 20.62
CA GLU A 67 -5.79 -10.64 20.14
C GLU A 67 -5.85 -9.75 18.89
N VAL A 68 -5.09 -8.65 18.85
CA VAL A 68 -5.04 -7.76 17.68
C VAL A 68 -4.43 -8.47 16.47
N ILE A 69 -3.37 -9.26 16.69
CA ILE A 69 -2.71 -10.04 15.63
C ILE A 69 -3.68 -11.07 15.06
N ALA A 70 -4.32 -11.88 15.92
CA ALA A 70 -5.25 -12.92 15.49
C ALA A 70 -6.45 -12.33 14.70
N GLU A 71 -7.01 -11.20 15.16
CA GLU A 71 -8.10 -10.54 14.46
C GLU A 71 -7.66 -9.97 13.09
N THR A 72 -6.43 -9.45 13.02
CA THR A 72 -5.86 -8.92 11.78
C THR A 72 -5.56 -10.04 10.78
N GLU A 73 -5.03 -11.16 11.25
CA GLU A 73 -4.81 -12.37 10.44
C GLU A 73 -6.13 -12.90 9.88
N ALA A 74 -7.14 -13.07 10.73
CA ALA A 74 -8.47 -13.52 10.32
C ALA A 74 -9.09 -12.60 9.25
N TYR A 75 -8.90 -11.28 9.36
CA TYR A 75 -9.32 -10.33 8.33
C TYR A 75 -8.65 -10.60 6.98
N PHE A 76 -7.32 -10.77 6.96
CA PHE A 76 -6.58 -10.98 5.71
C PHE A 76 -6.80 -12.37 5.10
N GLU A 77 -7.02 -13.41 5.91
CA GLU A 77 -7.39 -14.76 5.46
C GLU A 77 -8.73 -14.77 4.71
N GLY A 78 -9.65 -13.87 5.06
CA GLY A 78 -10.93 -13.71 4.37
C GLY A 78 -10.87 -12.98 3.02
N LEU A 79 -9.72 -12.41 2.63
CA LEU A 79 -9.57 -11.62 1.41
C LEU A 79 -9.01 -12.45 0.25
N ASP A 80 -9.63 -12.31 -0.92
CA ASP A 80 -9.25 -13.03 -2.13
C ASP A 80 -8.38 -12.20 -3.08
N VAL A 81 -7.81 -12.85 -4.11
CA VAL A 81 -6.98 -12.17 -5.13
C VAL A 81 -7.74 -11.01 -5.83
N PRO A 82 -9.01 -11.15 -6.23
CA PRO A 82 -9.82 -10.04 -6.74
C PRO A 82 -9.87 -8.82 -5.83
N TYR A 83 -9.95 -8.99 -4.51
CA TYR A 83 -9.93 -7.88 -3.58
C TYR A 83 -8.66 -7.02 -3.70
N TYR A 84 -7.49 -7.65 -3.68
CA TYR A 84 -6.20 -6.93 -3.81
C TYR A 84 -6.03 -6.31 -5.19
N ARG A 85 -6.43 -7.05 -6.24
CA ARG A 85 -6.39 -6.56 -7.62
C ARG A 85 -7.20 -5.27 -7.78
N LYS A 86 -8.42 -5.24 -7.24
CA LYS A 86 -9.29 -4.06 -7.28
C LYS A 86 -8.62 -2.85 -6.64
N GLY A 87 -7.98 -3.04 -5.48
CA GLY A 87 -7.21 -1.98 -4.82
C GLY A 87 -6.10 -1.42 -5.70
N ILE A 88 -5.40 -2.25 -6.46
CA ILE A 88 -4.33 -1.81 -7.38
C ILE A 88 -4.92 -1.12 -8.62
N GLU A 89 -5.98 -1.66 -9.21
CA GLU A 89 -6.63 -1.11 -10.42
C GLU A 89 -7.24 0.28 -10.17
N MET A 90 -7.69 0.57 -8.94
CA MET A 90 -8.16 1.91 -8.55
C MET A 90 -7.10 3.01 -8.68
N LEU A 91 -5.82 2.64 -8.73
CA LEU A 91 -4.71 3.59 -8.83
C LEU A 91 -4.76 4.40 -10.13
N GLU A 92 -5.20 3.81 -11.24
CA GLU A 92 -5.33 4.50 -12.53
C GLU A 92 -6.28 5.70 -12.42
N ASN A 93 -7.50 5.45 -11.97
CA ASN A 93 -8.51 6.50 -11.77
C ASN A 93 -8.05 7.57 -10.75
N ARG A 94 -7.34 7.16 -9.70
CA ARG A 94 -6.79 8.09 -8.70
C ARG A 94 -5.73 9.01 -9.29
N TYR A 95 -4.81 8.49 -10.10
CA TYR A 95 -3.88 9.32 -10.86
C TYR A 95 -4.59 10.26 -11.83
N THR A 96 -5.60 9.77 -12.57
CA THR A 96 -6.38 10.63 -13.49
C THR A 96 -7.03 11.80 -12.74
N LYS A 97 -7.60 11.56 -11.57
CA LYS A 97 -8.17 12.62 -10.73
C LYS A 97 -7.11 13.59 -10.20
N CYS A 98 -6.00 13.06 -9.69
CA CYS A 98 -4.85 13.85 -9.24
C CYS A 98 -4.34 14.81 -10.34
N ILE A 99 -4.23 14.32 -11.59
CA ILE A 99 -3.84 15.13 -12.75
C ILE A 99 -4.91 16.18 -13.09
N ALA A 100 -6.19 15.78 -13.14
CA ALA A 100 -7.29 16.70 -13.46
C ALA A 100 -7.46 17.82 -12.43
N LEU A 101 -6.99 17.60 -11.20
CA LEU A 101 -7.01 18.56 -10.10
C LEU A 101 -5.65 19.26 -9.90
N GLU A 102 -4.77 19.19 -10.89
CA GLU A 102 -3.45 19.85 -10.89
C GLU A 102 -2.61 19.57 -9.64
N GLY A 103 -2.69 18.36 -9.09
CA GLY A 103 -1.91 17.98 -7.92
C GLY A 103 -2.55 18.25 -6.56
N GLN A 104 -3.71 18.92 -6.50
CA GLN A 104 -4.29 19.40 -5.22
C GLN A 104 -4.86 18.29 -4.32
N LEU A 105 -5.25 17.16 -4.90
CA LEU A 105 -5.84 16.01 -4.18
C LEU A 105 -5.10 14.72 -4.51
N CYS A 106 -3.78 14.83 -4.54
CA CYS A 106 -2.85 13.72 -4.46
C CYS A 106 -2.32 13.71 -3.02
#